data_AF-A0A2W4XW37-F1
#
_entry.id   AF-A0A2W4XW37-F1
#
_cell.length_a   1.000
_cell.length_b   1.000
_cell.length_c   1.000
_cell.angle_alpha   90.00
_cell.angle_beta   90.00
_cell.angle_gamma   90.00
#
_symmetry.space_group_name_H-M   'P 1'
#
loop_
_entity.id
_entity.type
_entity.pdbx_description
1 polymer ?
#
loop_
_entity_poly.entity_id
_entity_poly.type
_entity_poly.pdbx_seq_one_letter_code
_entity_poly.pdbx_strand_id
1 'polypeptide(L)'
;MPELPEVETVRRGLSRVSLQQPVRGGEVRLARTIAYPDLANDFLAGVANAQIAGWQRRGKYLLAELRRLPEVESDHTNAGGESAGWLGVHLRMTGQLLWVNQAEAVQTHCRVRLFFDDERELRYVD
;
A
#
# COMPACT_ATOMS: atom_id res chain seq x y z
N MET A 1 -18.28 10.18 0.98
CA MET A 1 -16.90 10.61 1.26
C MET A 1 -16.60 10.15 2.67
N PRO A 2 -15.57 9.35 2.93
CA PRO A 2 -15.09 9.16 4.29
C PRO A 2 -14.68 10.53 4.84
N GLU A 3 -15.19 10.92 6.00
CA GLU A 3 -14.77 12.13 6.67
C GLU A 3 -13.47 11.88 7.46
N LEU A 4 -12.94 12.93 8.09
CA LEU A 4 -11.66 12.85 8.79
C LEU A 4 -11.61 11.74 9.87
N PRO A 5 -12.67 11.50 10.67
CA PRO A 5 -12.68 10.40 11.65
C PRO A 5 -12.58 9.00 11.02
N GLU A 6 -13.24 8.79 9.88
CA GLU A 6 -13.23 7.52 9.15
C GLU A 6 -11.84 7.25 8.57
N VAL A 7 -11.21 8.26 7.96
CA VAL A 7 -9.85 8.12 7.42
C VAL A 7 -8.85 7.81 8.54
N GLU A 8 -8.98 8.43 9.72
CA GLU A 8 -8.14 8.10 10.87
C GLU A 8 -8.38 6.67 11.40
N THR A 9 -9.62 6.19 11.35
CA THR A 9 -9.96 4.81 11.71
C THR A 9 -9.31 3.82 10.75
N VAL A 10 -9.37 4.08 9.43
CA VAL A 10 -8.70 3.27 8.40
C VAL A 10 -7.19 3.27 8.63
N ARG A 11 -6.58 4.44 8.85
CA ARG A 11 -5.14 4.58 9.14
C ARG A 11 -4.72 3.72 10.34
N ARG A 12 -5.47 3.77 11.44
CA ARG A 12 -5.20 2.98 12.65
C ARG A 12 -5.35 1.48 12.41
N GLY A 13 -6.38 1.07 11.66
CA GLY A 13 -6.58 -0.33 11.27
C GLY A 13 -5.40 -0.86 10.48
N LEU A 14 -5.01 -0.16 9.41
CA LEU A 14 -3.87 -0.54 8.56
C LEU A 14 -2.54 -0.58 9.33
N SER A 15 -2.31 0.39 10.22
CA SER A 15 -1.09 0.43 11.06
C SER A 15 -0.94 -0.80 11.95
N ARG A 16 -2.03 -1.48 12.32
CA ARG A 16 -1.96 -2.68 13.18
C ARG A 16 -1.60 -3.93 12.41
N VAL A 17 -1.82 -3.95 11.10
CA VAL A 17 -1.87 -5.21 10.33
C VAL A 17 -0.94 -5.28 9.14
N SER A 18 -0.45 -4.13 8.62
CA SER A 18 0.28 -4.07 7.33
C SER A 18 1.72 -3.57 7.44
N LEU A 19 2.18 -3.18 8.64
CA LEU A 19 3.52 -2.62 8.81
C LEU A 19 4.60 -3.69 8.64
N GLN A 20 5.78 -3.25 8.20
CA GLN A 20 7.01 -4.03 8.09
C GLN A 20 6.87 -5.33 7.28
N GLN A 21 5.92 -5.36 6.36
CA GLN A 21 5.70 -6.48 5.45
C GLN A 21 6.12 -6.06 4.03
N PRO A 22 6.96 -6.85 3.35
CA PRO A 22 7.41 -6.55 2.01
C PRO A 22 6.29 -6.74 0.98
N VAL A 23 6.15 -5.77 0.09
CA VAL A 23 5.34 -5.92 -1.12
C VAL A 23 6.07 -6.85 -2.08
N ARG A 24 5.48 -8.02 -2.34
CA ARG A 24 6.00 -9.04 -3.27
C ARG A 24 5.62 -8.80 -4.72
N GLY A 25 4.58 -7.99 -4.95
CA GLY A 25 4.13 -7.62 -6.27
C GLY A 25 2.76 -6.96 -6.21
N GLY A 26 2.10 -6.85 -7.34
CA GLY A 26 0.76 -6.30 -7.38
C GLY A 26 0.13 -6.37 -8.75
N GLU A 27 -1.14 -5.95 -8.81
CA GLU A 27 -1.96 -5.92 -10.01
C GLU A 27 -2.69 -4.56 -10.06
N VAL A 28 -2.50 -3.82 -11.15
CA VAL A 28 -3.29 -2.62 -11.43
C VAL A 28 -4.34 -2.97 -12.48
N ARG A 29 -5.58 -3.15 -12.04
CA ARG A 29 -6.74 -3.54 -12.85
C ARG A 29 -7.34 -2.38 -13.63
N LEU A 30 -7.03 -1.15 -13.24
CA LEU A 30 -7.47 0.06 -13.91
C LEU A 30 -6.37 1.12 -13.87
N ALA A 31 -5.65 1.30 -14.98
CA ALA A 31 -4.46 2.16 -15.04
C ALA A 31 -4.74 3.61 -14.59
N ARG A 32 -5.89 4.20 -14.95
CA ARG A 32 -6.29 5.56 -14.55
C ARG A 32 -6.48 5.78 -13.04
N THR A 33 -6.42 4.72 -12.23
CA THR A 33 -6.44 4.84 -10.76
C THR A 33 -5.10 5.35 -10.24
N ILE A 34 -4.00 5.08 -10.93
CA ILE A 34 -2.67 5.55 -10.57
C ILE A 34 -2.52 6.99 -11.07
N ALA A 35 -2.26 7.91 -10.14
CA ALA A 35 -2.05 9.32 -10.46
C ALA A 35 -0.57 9.64 -10.77
N TYR A 36 0.35 8.89 -10.17
CA TYR A 36 1.79 8.98 -10.39
C TYR A 36 2.48 7.73 -9.82
N PRO A 37 3.50 7.19 -10.48
CA PRO A 37 3.92 7.46 -11.86
C PRO A 37 2.83 7.16 -12.90
N ASP A 38 2.93 7.72 -14.11
CA ASP A 38 1.89 7.61 -15.14
C ASP A 38 1.67 6.17 -15.63
N LEU A 39 2.72 5.35 -15.60
CA LEU A 39 2.66 3.95 -16.00
C LEU A 39 2.46 3.05 -14.77
N ALA A 40 1.48 2.15 -14.86
CA ALA A 40 1.17 1.18 -13.81
C ALA A 40 2.38 0.28 -13.46
N ASN A 41 3.19 -0.08 -14.45
CA ASN A 41 4.39 -0.89 -14.23
C ASN A 41 5.44 -0.14 -13.43
N ASP A 42 5.62 1.15 -13.68
CA ASP A 42 6.56 2.00 -12.93
C ASP A 42 6.10 2.18 -11.49
N PHE A 43 4.79 2.35 -11.29
CA PHE A 43 4.18 2.32 -9.96
C PHE A 43 4.46 1.00 -9.22
N LEU A 44 4.20 -0.13 -9.87
CA LEU A 44 4.42 -1.46 -9.28
C LEU A 44 5.89 -1.71 -8.98
N ALA A 45 6.80 -1.33 -9.87
CA ALA A 45 8.24 -1.39 -9.65
C ALA A 45 8.68 -0.49 -8.47
N GLY A 46 8.05 0.68 -8.31
CA GLY A 46 8.32 1.59 -7.22
C GLY A 46 7.95 1.02 -5.84
N VAL A 47 6.84 0.29 -5.75
CA VAL A 47 6.40 -0.32 -4.48
C VAL A 47 6.97 -1.71 -4.23
N ALA A 48 7.44 -2.41 -5.27
CA ALA A 48 8.02 -3.74 -5.14
C ALA A 48 9.25 -3.74 -4.22
N ASN A 49 9.36 -4.80 -3.40
CA ASN A 49 10.41 -4.99 -2.40
C ASN A 49 10.54 -3.82 -1.39
N ALA A 50 9.52 -2.97 -1.30
CA ALA A 50 9.39 -2.00 -0.23
C ALA A 50 8.42 -2.54 0.83
N GLN A 51 8.63 -2.14 2.07
CA GLN A 51 7.72 -2.38 3.18
C GLN A 51 7.09 -1.08 3.64
N ILE A 52 5.88 -1.17 4.20
CA ILE A 52 5.22 -0.02 4.82
C ILE A 52 5.82 0.18 6.20
N ALA A 53 6.59 1.25 6.39
CA ALA A 53 7.22 1.58 7.67
C ALA A 53 6.22 2.26 8.64
N GLY A 54 5.25 2.99 8.09
CA GLY A 54 4.25 3.69 8.90
C GLY A 54 3.13 4.30 8.06
N TRP A 55 1.96 4.47 8.67
CA TRP A 55 0.84 5.17 8.07
C TRP A 55 0.61 6.53 8.74
N GLN A 56 0.57 7.56 7.91
CA GLN A 56 0.22 8.92 8.26
C GLN A 56 -1.08 9.35 7.55
N ARG A 57 -1.67 10.44 8.04
CA ARG A 57 -2.82 11.07 7.39
C ARG A 57 -2.52 12.55 7.20
N ARG A 58 -2.77 13.07 6.00
CA ARG A 58 -2.73 14.50 5.70
C ARG A 58 -4.05 14.92 5.05
N GLY A 59 -4.90 15.62 5.80
CA GLY A 59 -6.25 15.92 5.34
C GLY A 59 -7.03 14.63 5.05
N LYS A 60 -7.49 14.46 3.80
CA LYS A 60 -8.24 13.28 3.34
C LYS A 60 -7.37 12.23 2.65
N TYR A 61 -6.04 12.37 2.70
CA TYR A 61 -5.08 11.40 2.18
C TYR A 61 -4.56 10.49 3.28
N LEU A 62 -4.47 9.19 2.97
CA LEU A 62 -3.62 8.23 3.66
C LEU A 62 -2.25 8.22 2.99
N LEU A 63 -1.19 8.23 3.79
CA LEU A 63 0.19 8.22 3.33
C LEU A 63 0.93 7.06 4.00
N ALA A 64 1.37 6.09 3.23
CA ALA A 64 2.27 5.04 3.71
C ALA A 64 3.71 5.42 3.42
N GLU A 65 4.55 5.50 4.46
CA GLU A 65 6.00 5.62 4.31
C GLU A 65 6.53 4.28 3.80
N LEU A 66 7.25 4.29 2.68
CA LEU A 66 7.84 3.09 2.11
C LEU A 66 9.33 3.05 2.41
N ARG A 67 9.82 1.88 2.83
CA ARG A 67 11.26 1.60 2.96
C ARG A 67 11.66 0.40 2.14
N ARG A 68 12.67 0.55 1.29
CA ARG A 68 13.19 -0.51 0.43
C ARG A 68 14.03 -1.47 1.25
N LEU A 69 13.78 -2.75 1.10
CA LEU A 69 14.62 -3.78 1.69
C LEU A 69 15.91 -3.92 0.88
N PRO A 70 17.07 -4.13 1.52
CA PRO A 70 18.32 -4.38 0.82
C PRO A 70 18.23 -5.70 0.04
N GLU A 71 18.80 -5.72 -1.17
CA GLU A 71 18.81 -6.92 -2.05
C GLU A 71 19.79 -8.00 -1.56
N VAL A 72 20.78 -7.61 -0.75
CA VAL A 72 21.79 -8.50 -0.18
C VAL A 72 21.76 -8.32 1.34
N GLU A 73 21.72 -9.43 2.09
CA GLU A 73 21.97 -9.43 3.53
C GLU A 73 23.44 -9.04 3.77
N SER A 74 23.73 -7.75 3.77
CA SER A 74 25.04 -7.24 4.16
C SER A 74 25.11 -7.16 5.68
N ASP A 75 26.13 -7.79 6.26
CA ASP A 75 26.30 -8.07 7.68
C ASP A 75 26.29 -6.86 8.64
N HIS A 76 26.24 -5.61 8.17
CA HIS A 76 26.41 -4.46 9.04
C HIS A 76 25.40 -3.33 8.79
N THR A 77 24.59 -3.09 9.83
CA THR A 77 24.06 -1.77 10.24
C THR A 77 23.19 -0.99 9.24
N ASN A 78 21.97 -1.46 9.01
CA ASN A 78 20.78 -0.61 9.02
C ASN A 78 19.52 -1.49 9.08
N ALA A 79 19.04 -1.77 10.29
CA ALA A 79 17.79 -2.53 10.51
C ALA A 79 16.53 -1.79 9.97
N GLY A 80 16.67 -0.56 9.50
CA GLY A 80 15.64 0.17 8.78
C GLY A 80 16.11 0.41 7.35
N GLY A 81 15.50 -0.29 6.39
CA GLY A 81 15.78 -0.13 4.96
C GLY A 81 15.72 1.32 4.44
N GLU A 82 16.28 1.56 3.26
CA GLU A 82 16.40 2.91 2.69
C GLU A 82 15.03 3.52 2.36
N SER A 83 14.92 4.85 2.37
CA SER A 83 13.68 5.52 1.98
C SER A 83 13.30 5.19 0.54
N ALA A 84 12.09 4.67 0.33
CA ALA A 84 11.52 4.34 -0.98
C ALA A 84 10.40 5.32 -1.39
N GLY A 85 10.26 6.43 -0.68
CA GLY A 85 9.21 7.41 -0.92
C GLY A 85 7.91 7.10 -0.17
N TRP A 86 6.78 7.49 -0.77
CA TRP A 86 5.46 7.44 -0.13
C TRP A 86 4.40 6.87 -1.07
N LEU A 87 3.55 5.99 -0.54
CA LEU A 87 2.31 5.57 -1.19
C LEU A 87 1.17 6.46 -0.70
N GLY A 88 0.67 7.34 -1.58
CA GLY A 88 -0.47 8.21 -1.30
C GLY A 88 -1.78 7.61 -1.81
N VAL A 89 -2.81 7.57 -0.95
CA VAL A 89 -4.15 7.07 -1.31
C VAL A 89 -5.22 8.06 -0.87
N HIS A 90 -6.12 8.41 -1.79
CA HIS A 90 -7.30 9.22 -1.50
C HIS A 90 -8.57 8.41 -1.76
N LEU A 91 -9.34 8.14 -0.71
CA LEU A 91 -10.52 7.25 -0.76
C LEU A 91 -11.74 7.85 -1.47
N ARG A 92 -11.72 9.14 -1.83
CA ARG A 92 -12.84 9.84 -2.50
C ARG A 92 -14.19 9.58 -1.79
N MET A 93 -15.21 9.12 -2.52
CA MET A 93 -16.56 9.00 -1.99
C MET A 93 -16.82 7.64 -1.34
N THR A 94 -16.37 6.57 -2.01
CA THR A 94 -16.69 5.17 -1.74
C THR A 94 -15.45 4.28 -1.67
N GLY A 95 -14.27 4.85 -1.92
CA GLY A 95 -13.02 4.11 -1.97
C GLY A 95 -12.71 3.43 -0.64
N GLN A 96 -12.24 2.20 -0.72
CA GLN A 96 -11.83 1.39 0.42
C GLN A 96 -10.40 0.91 0.22
N LEU A 97 -9.67 0.82 1.34
CA LEU A 97 -8.35 0.23 1.39
C LEU A 97 -8.39 -0.95 2.37
N LEU A 98 -8.41 -2.15 1.81
CA LEU A 98 -8.75 -3.39 2.52
C LEU A 98 -7.52 -4.27 2.68
N TRP A 99 -7.25 -4.72 3.90
CA TRP A 99 -6.19 -5.68 4.20
C TRP A 99 -6.82 -7.07 4.42
N VAL A 100 -6.68 -7.96 3.44
CA VAL A 100 -7.46 -9.22 3.33
C VAL A 100 -6.55 -10.40 2.96
N ASN A 101 -7.09 -11.61 2.98
CA ASN A 101 -6.41 -12.79 2.45
C ASN A 101 -6.68 -12.90 0.92
N GLN A 102 -5.69 -13.35 0.15
CA GLN A 102 -5.75 -13.47 -1.31
C GLN A 102 -6.78 -14.50 -1.80
N ALA A 103 -7.13 -15.49 -0.97
CA ALA A 103 -8.17 -16.48 -1.26
C ALA A 103 -9.59 -15.88 -1.19
N GLU A 104 -9.78 -14.72 -0.56
CA GLU A 104 -11.08 -14.05 -0.54
C GLU A 104 -11.46 -13.58 -1.96
N ALA A 105 -12.73 -13.72 -2.32
CA ALA A 105 -13.22 -13.29 -3.63
C ALA A 105 -12.86 -11.82 -3.90
N VAL A 106 -12.29 -11.55 -5.08
CA VAL A 106 -11.91 -10.19 -5.48
C VAL A 106 -13.17 -9.36 -5.71
N GLN A 107 -13.24 -8.18 -5.11
CA GLN A 107 -14.35 -7.26 -5.26
C GLN A 107 -14.47 -6.82 -6.74
N THR A 108 -15.70 -6.72 -7.25
CA THR A 108 -15.98 -6.30 -8.65
C THR A 108 -15.29 -5.00 -9.04
N HIS A 109 -15.15 -4.07 -8.09
CA HIS A 109 -14.54 -2.77 -8.30
C HIS A 109 -13.13 -2.65 -7.70
N CYS A 110 -12.45 -3.78 -7.48
CA CYS A 110 -11.04 -3.78 -7.11
C CYS A 110 -10.19 -3.23 -8.27
N ARG A 111 -9.42 -2.17 -8.01
CA ARG A 111 -8.63 -1.44 -9.02
C ARG A 111 -7.13 -1.65 -8.85
N VAL A 112 -6.66 -1.79 -7.62
CA VAL A 112 -5.25 -2.04 -7.31
C VAL A 112 -5.16 -3.10 -6.24
N ARG A 113 -4.24 -4.04 -6.41
CA ARG A 113 -3.88 -5.09 -5.46
C ARG A 113 -2.39 -5.03 -5.22
N LEU A 114 -1.96 -5.01 -3.97
CA LEU A 114 -0.56 -5.19 -3.59
C LEU A 114 -0.46 -6.48 -2.79
N PHE A 115 0.42 -7.38 -3.23
CA PHE A 115 0.60 -8.71 -2.65
C PHE A 115 1.72 -8.69 -1.63
N PHE A 116 1.51 -9.40 -0.53
CA PHE A 116 2.43 -9.57 0.57
C PHE A 116 2.61 -11.06 0.87
N ASP A 117 3.50 -11.39 1.80
CA ASP A 117 3.66 -12.74 2.32
C ASP A 117 2.40 -13.22 3.06
N ASP A 118 2.37 -14.50 3.46
CA ASP A 118 1.24 -15.13 4.17
C ASP A 118 -0.12 -14.98 3.47
N GLU A 119 -0.08 -14.99 2.14
CA GLU A 119 -1.26 -14.82 1.27
C GLU A 119 -2.05 -13.55 1.60
N ARG A 120 -1.39 -12.50 2.10
CA ARG A 120 -2.03 -11.22 2.39
C ARG A 120 -2.01 -10.32 1.17
N GLU A 121 -3.01 -9.46 1.08
CA GLU A 121 -3.00 -8.38 0.13
C GLU A 121 -3.70 -7.11 0.63
N LEU A 122 -3.23 -5.98 0.10
CA LEU A 122 -3.86 -4.67 0.25
C LEU A 122 -4.61 -4.34 -1.04
N ARG A 123 -5.94 -4.23 -0.95
CA ARG A 123 -6.81 -3.92 -2.09
C ARG A 123 -7.33 -2.49 -2.01
N TYR A 124 -7.21 -1.75 -3.11
CA TYR A 124 -7.98 -0.52 -3.33
C TYR A 124 -9.22 -0.83 -4.17
N VAL A 125 -10.40 -0.54 -3.62
CA VAL A 125 -11.71 -0.80 -4.23
C VAL A 125 -12.44 0.53 -4.38
N ASP A 126 -12.85 0.88 -5.61
CA ASP A 126 -13.59 2.12 -5.93
C ASP A 126 -14.38 1.99 -7.25
#